data_AF-A0AAV3UHE8-F1
#
_entry.id   AF-A0AAV3UHE8-F1
#
_cell.length_a   1.000
_cell.length_b   1.000
_cell.length_c   1.000
_cell.angle_alpha   90.00
_cell.angle_beta   90.00
_cell.angle_gamma   90.00
#
_symmetry.space_group_name_H-M   'P 1'
#
loop_
_entity.id
_entity.type
_entity.pdbx_description
1 polymer ?
#
loop_
_entity_poly.entity_id
_entity_poly.type
_entity_poly.pdbx_seq_one_letter_code
_entity_poly.pdbx_strand_id
1 'polypeptide(L)'
;MAVLTGLSVAPATAQEESSPDVTLATASIDIDAGESSVVTAQYTFDVESTGNGESSLSAVEGTMWLFPDHRIGDVSATVNGNEVSPDVTRHDRYMDLAVPVESVSDGDRVTVALEYTVQGIANKLKAPIWVPSFETAGTDRNIDMTVMLPEGTQVHGASFPKVNAQSNGGSTLQFDLVHVPGFVSVTYGDGAGSFFTIDTIATIVGLTLIGGFLGLWLAYTRGLIGNRRETNVA
;
A
#
# COMPACT_ATOMS: atom_id res chain seq x y z
N MET A 1 -39.71 -55.04 -47.99
CA MET A 1 -38.47 -54.28 -48.20
C MET A 1 -38.47 -53.13 -47.20
N ALA A 2 -37.76 -53.27 -46.08
CA ALA A 2 -37.72 -52.26 -45.03
C ALA A 2 -36.35 -51.58 -45.10
N VAL A 3 -36.35 -50.27 -45.34
CA VAL A 3 -35.15 -49.43 -45.40
C VAL A 3 -34.77 -49.10 -43.96
N LEU A 4 -33.68 -49.69 -43.46
CA LEU A 4 -33.02 -49.24 -42.23
C LEU A 4 -32.24 -47.96 -42.56
N THR A 5 -32.77 -46.81 -42.15
CA THR A 5 -32.02 -45.56 -42.08
C THR A 5 -31.11 -45.58 -40.85
N GLY A 6 -29.81 -45.75 -41.08
CA GLY A 6 -28.79 -45.62 -40.04
C GLY A 6 -28.67 -44.17 -39.59
N LEU A 7 -28.94 -43.90 -38.31
CA LEU A 7 -28.50 -42.66 -37.66
C LEU A 7 -26.99 -42.72 -37.50
N SER A 8 -26.28 -41.95 -38.33
CA SER A 8 -24.88 -41.61 -38.13
C SER A 8 -24.78 -40.58 -37.01
N VAL A 9 -24.48 -41.02 -35.79
CA VAL A 9 -24.08 -40.12 -34.70
C VAL A 9 -22.64 -39.69 -34.98
N ALA A 10 -22.45 -38.45 -35.42
CA ALA A 10 -21.11 -37.88 -35.52
C ALA A 10 -20.51 -37.76 -34.11
N PRO A 11 -19.22 -38.08 -33.90
CA PRO A 11 -18.59 -37.90 -32.61
C PRO A 11 -18.55 -36.40 -32.28
N ALA A 12 -19.21 -36.00 -31.20
CA ALA A 12 -18.99 -34.70 -30.61
C ALA A 12 -17.56 -34.68 -30.08
N THR A 13 -16.66 -34.00 -30.79
CA THR A 13 -15.35 -33.63 -30.24
C THR A 13 -15.62 -32.71 -29.06
N ALA A 14 -15.35 -33.18 -27.84
CA ALA A 14 -15.30 -32.32 -26.67
C ALA A 14 -14.32 -31.18 -26.97
N GLN A 15 -14.83 -29.95 -27.02
CA GLN A 15 -13.99 -28.78 -27.18
C GLN A 15 -13.16 -28.65 -25.91
N GLU A 16 -11.84 -28.62 -26.05
CA GLU A 16 -10.92 -28.52 -24.92
C GLU A 16 -11.12 -27.15 -24.27
N GLU A 17 -11.51 -27.15 -22.99
CA GLU A 17 -11.72 -25.92 -22.23
C GLU A 17 -10.37 -25.23 -22.03
N SER A 18 -10.30 -23.95 -22.41
CA SER A 18 -9.13 -23.11 -22.21
C SER A 18 -9.43 -22.07 -21.15
N SER A 19 -8.61 -22.02 -20.11
CA SER A 19 -8.65 -20.98 -19.08
C SER A 19 -8.20 -19.62 -19.66
N PRO A 20 -8.63 -18.51 -19.07
CA PRO A 20 -8.21 -17.19 -19.51
C PRO A 20 -6.75 -16.95 -19.14
N ASP A 21 -6.04 -16.22 -20.00
CA ASP A 21 -4.67 -15.78 -19.80
C ASP A 21 -4.68 -14.26 -19.69
N VAL A 22 -4.47 -13.78 -18.46
CA VAL A 22 -4.60 -12.38 -18.08
C VAL A 22 -3.43 -12.03 -17.17
N THR A 23 -2.78 -10.90 -17.47
CA THR A 23 -1.64 -10.42 -16.71
C THR A 23 -1.89 -8.99 -16.23
N LEU A 24 -1.56 -8.69 -14.97
CA LEU A 24 -1.54 -7.33 -14.46
C LEU A 24 -0.35 -6.57 -15.08
N ALA A 25 -0.66 -5.59 -15.94
CA ALA A 25 0.33 -4.78 -16.62
C ALA A 25 0.85 -3.65 -15.73
N THR A 26 -0.06 -2.87 -15.13
CA THR A 26 0.27 -1.74 -14.23
C THR A 26 -0.78 -1.57 -13.14
N ALA A 27 -0.40 -0.90 -12.04
CA ALA A 27 -1.35 -0.42 -11.05
C ALA A 27 -0.93 0.95 -10.48
N SER A 28 -1.91 1.81 -10.25
CA SER A 28 -1.77 3.11 -9.56
C SER A 28 -2.67 3.11 -8.34
N ILE A 29 -2.11 3.33 -7.16
CA ILE A 29 -2.84 3.27 -5.89
C ILE A 29 -2.60 4.56 -5.10
N ASP A 30 -3.65 5.34 -4.92
CA ASP A 30 -3.63 6.59 -4.17
C ASP A 30 -4.42 6.43 -2.87
N ILE A 31 -3.83 6.88 -1.77
CA ILE A 31 -4.42 6.77 -0.44
C ILE A 31 -4.38 8.14 0.22
N ASP A 32 -5.56 8.72 0.45
CA ASP A 32 -5.72 9.93 1.24
C ASP A 32 -5.98 9.53 2.70
N ALA A 33 -4.97 9.69 3.56
CA ALA A 33 -5.04 9.29 4.95
C ALA A 33 -5.69 10.38 5.80
N GLY A 34 -6.63 9.97 6.65
CA GLY A 34 -7.33 10.85 7.58
C GLY A 34 -8.08 10.05 8.64
N GLU A 35 -9.07 10.65 9.30
CA GLU A 35 -9.97 9.92 10.23
C GLU A 35 -10.69 8.76 9.53
N SER A 36 -11.09 9.00 8.28
CA SER A 36 -11.54 7.99 7.33
C SER A 36 -10.64 8.12 6.11
N SER A 37 -9.78 7.12 5.88
CA SER A 37 -8.86 7.15 4.74
C SER A 37 -9.60 6.72 3.49
N VAL A 38 -9.37 7.41 2.37
CA VAL A 38 -9.93 7.04 1.06
C VAL A 38 -8.84 6.33 0.27
N VAL A 39 -9.17 5.16 -0.28
CA VAL A 39 -8.29 4.42 -1.17
C VAL A 39 -8.89 4.44 -2.56
N THR A 40 -8.13 4.95 -3.53
CA THR A 40 -8.47 4.94 -4.95
C THR A 40 -7.39 4.14 -5.66
N ALA A 41 -7.76 3.04 -6.31
CA ALA A 41 -6.82 2.16 -6.97
C ALA A 41 -7.27 1.88 -8.40
N GLN A 42 -6.33 1.91 -9.35
CA GLN A 42 -6.55 1.59 -10.74
C GLN A 42 -5.57 0.48 -11.16
N TYR A 43 -6.10 -0.58 -11.75
CA TYR A 43 -5.37 -1.75 -12.21
C TYR A 43 -5.61 -1.93 -13.70
N THR A 44 -4.54 -2.12 -14.46
CA THR A 44 -4.59 -2.35 -15.90
C THR A 44 -4.15 -3.77 -16.19
N PHE A 45 -5.00 -4.53 -16.87
CA PHE A 45 -4.75 -5.92 -17.23
C PHE A 45 -4.63 -6.07 -18.75
N ASP A 46 -3.65 -6.84 -19.19
CA ASP A 46 -3.52 -7.30 -20.57
C ASP A 46 -4.16 -8.69 -20.67
N VAL A 47 -5.11 -8.86 -21.59
CA VAL A 47 -5.86 -10.11 -21.78
C VAL A 47 -5.31 -10.80 -23.02
N GLU A 48 -4.44 -11.79 -22.85
CA GLU A 48 -3.90 -12.56 -23.98
C GLU A 48 -4.94 -13.53 -24.53
N SER A 49 -5.72 -14.16 -23.64
CA SER A 49 -6.85 -15.00 -23.99
C SER A 49 -7.98 -14.85 -23.00
N THR A 50 -9.20 -14.73 -23.52
CA THR A 50 -10.44 -14.67 -22.73
C THR A 50 -10.91 -16.04 -22.26
N GLY A 51 -10.25 -17.13 -22.66
CA GLY A 51 -10.70 -18.49 -22.38
C GLY A 51 -11.97 -18.85 -23.17
N ASN A 52 -12.55 -20.01 -22.88
CA ASN A 52 -13.77 -20.46 -23.54
C ASN A 52 -14.71 -21.25 -22.61
N GLY A 53 -15.96 -21.44 -23.06
CA GLY A 53 -16.96 -22.20 -22.31
C GLY A 53 -17.26 -21.59 -20.94
N GLU A 54 -17.33 -22.45 -19.92
CA GLU A 54 -17.54 -22.06 -18.52
C GLU A 54 -16.31 -21.40 -17.89
N SER A 55 -15.14 -21.52 -18.54
CA SER A 55 -13.88 -20.92 -18.12
C SER A 55 -13.58 -19.59 -18.82
N SER A 56 -14.59 -18.95 -19.41
CA SER A 56 -14.39 -17.63 -20.03
C SER A 56 -14.24 -16.53 -18.97
N LEU A 57 -13.44 -15.51 -19.28
CA LEU A 57 -13.19 -14.38 -18.40
C LEU A 57 -14.49 -13.56 -18.20
N SER A 58 -15.14 -13.77 -17.06
CA SER A 58 -16.36 -13.06 -16.67
C SER A 58 -16.13 -12.01 -15.58
N ALA A 59 -15.03 -12.11 -14.84
CA ALA A 59 -14.69 -11.18 -13.77
C ALA A 59 -13.18 -11.13 -13.54
N VAL A 60 -12.70 -10.00 -13.02
CA VAL A 60 -11.36 -9.89 -12.44
C VAL A 60 -11.48 -10.09 -10.94
N GLU A 61 -10.88 -11.16 -10.45
CA GLU A 61 -10.95 -11.56 -9.05
C GLU A 61 -9.72 -11.10 -8.26
N GLY A 62 -9.88 -10.96 -6.96
CA GLY A 62 -8.76 -10.72 -6.05
C GLY A 62 -9.19 -10.70 -4.59
N THR A 63 -8.21 -10.58 -3.71
CA THR A 63 -8.41 -10.67 -2.27
C THR A 63 -7.94 -9.38 -1.59
N MET A 64 -8.66 -8.97 -0.56
CA MET A 64 -8.31 -7.85 0.29
C MET A 64 -8.29 -8.29 1.76
N TRP A 65 -7.22 -7.97 2.50
CA TRP A 65 -7.12 -8.33 3.91
C TRP A 65 -8.11 -7.55 4.79
N LEU A 66 -8.58 -8.18 5.86
CA LEU A 66 -9.36 -7.54 6.91
C LEU A 66 -8.53 -7.44 8.19
N PHE A 67 -8.57 -6.29 8.84
CA PHE A 67 -7.93 -6.06 10.13
C PHE A 67 -9.00 -5.84 11.20
N PRO A 68 -8.93 -6.52 12.36
CA PRO A 68 -9.97 -6.43 13.40
C PRO A 68 -10.22 -5.02 13.96
N ASP A 69 -9.20 -4.17 13.91
CA ASP A 69 -9.19 -2.79 14.39
C ASP A 69 -9.51 -1.77 13.28
N HIS A 70 -9.86 -2.24 12.08
CA HIS A 70 -10.19 -1.39 10.94
C HIS A 70 -11.52 -1.81 10.31
N ARG A 71 -12.29 -0.82 9.85
CA ARG A 71 -13.53 -1.04 9.12
C ARG A 71 -13.37 -0.54 7.70
N ILE A 72 -13.65 -1.43 6.75
CA ILE A 72 -13.74 -1.09 5.34
C ILE A 72 -15.20 -0.75 5.02
N GLY A 73 -15.41 0.38 4.34
CA GLY A 73 -16.70 0.80 3.82
C GLY A 73 -17.13 -0.02 2.60
N ASP A 74 -18.16 0.45 1.92
CA ASP A 74 -18.58 -0.16 0.66
C ASP A 74 -17.50 0.06 -0.42
N VAL A 75 -17.36 -0.91 -1.33
CA VAL A 75 -16.41 -0.86 -2.44
C VAL A 75 -17.17 -0.50 -3.70
N SER A 76 -16.82 0.61 -4.34
CA SER A 76 -17.27 0.95 -5.68
C SER A 76 -16.24 0.50 -6.71
N ALA A 77 -16.71 0.12 -7.89
CA ALA A 77 -15.86 -0.35 -8.96
C ALA A 77 -16.28 0.25 -10.31
N THR A 78 -15.29 0.50 -11.17
CA THR A 78 -15.53 0.80 -12.58
C THR A 78 -14.66 -0.08 -13.46
N VAL A 79 -15.17 -0.44 -14.64
CA VAL A 79 -14.45 -1.16 -15.69
C VAL A 79 -14.45 -0.31 -16.93
N ASN A 80 -13.26 0.07 -17.40
CA ASN A 80 -13.06 0.99 -18.52
C ASN A 80 -13.88 2.31 -18.35
N GLY A 81 -14.01 2.77 -17.11
CA GLY A 81 -14.75 3.99 -16.73
C GLY A 81 -16.26 3.81 -16.56
N ASN A 82 -16.82 2.63 -16.83
CA ASN A 82 -18.24 2.34 -16.59
C ASN A 82 -18.44 1.76 -15.20
N GLU A 83 -19.42 2.26 -14.46
CA GLU A 83 -19.75 1.77 -13.13
C GLU A 83 -20.26 0.33 -13.17
N VAL A 84 -19.73 -0.51 -12.29
CA VAL A 84 -20.13 -1.90 -12.14
C VAL A 84 -20.31 -2.23 -10.66
N SER A 85 -21.18 -3.18 -10.34
CA SER A 85 -21.33 -3.68 -8.97
C SER A 85 -20.37 -4.85 -8.75
N PRO A 86 -19.34 -4.71 -7.90
CA PRO A 86 -18.46 -5.83 -7.57
C PRO A 86 -19.21 -6.83 -6.69
N ASP A 87 -18.95 -8.12 -6.88
CA ASP A 87 -19.36 -9.15 -5.93
C ASP A 87 -18.36 -9.21 -4.77
N VAL A 88 -18.87 -9.15 -3.54
CA VAL A 88 -18.06 -9.03 -2.32
C VAL A 88 -18.41 -10.15 -1.36
N THR A 89 -17.50 -11.10 -1.21
CA THR A 89 -17.65 -12.18 -0.22
C THR A 89 -16.74 -11.91 0.97
N ARG A 90 -17.33 -11.64 2.13
CA ARG A 90 -16.58 -11.29 3.34
C ARG A 90 -16.34 -12.51 4.23
N HIS A 91 -15.10 -12.70 4.65
CA HIS A 91 -14.67 -13.73 5.62
C HIS A 91 -14.18 -13.10 6.92
N ASP A 92 -13.63 -13.90 7.84
CA ASP A 92 -13.10 -13.43 9.13
C ASP A 92 -11.86 -12.52 8.97
N ARG A 93 -10.96 -12.86 8.04
CA ARG A 93 -9.63 -12.22 7.91
C ARG A 93 -9.35 -11.58 6.55
N TYR A 94 -10.24 -11.77 5.59
CA TYR A 94 -10.11 -11.23 4.25
C TYR A 94 -11.50 -11.12 3.62
N MET A 95 -11.59 -10.41 2.50
CA MET A 95 -12.72 -10.47 1.60
C MET A 95 -12.23 -10.83 0.20
N ASP A 96 -13.03 -11.59 -0.51
CA ASP A 96 -12.87 -11.83 -1.94
C ASP A 96 -13.73 -10.82 -2.69
N LEU A 97 -13.16 -10.23 -3.72
CA LEU A 97 -13.80 -9.23 -4.57
C LEU A 97 -13.70 -9.69 -6.01
N ALA A 98 -14.84 -9.83 -6.68
CA ALA A 98 -14.92 -10.14 -8.11
C ALA A 98 -15.54 -8.96 -8.84
N VAL A 99 -14.78 -8.32 -9.73
CA VAL A 99 -15.26 -7.20 -10.53
C VAL A 99 -15.71 -7.73 -11.90
N PRO A 100 -17.00 -7.69 -12.23
CA PRO A 100 -17.49 -8.27 -13.48
C PRO A 100 -16.92 -7.50 -14.67
N VAL A 101 -16.49 -8.24 -15.70
CA VAL A 101 -16.03 -7.67 -16.96
C VAL A 101 -16.91 -8.17 -18.10
N GLU A 102 -17.37 -7.24 -18.94
CA GLU A 102 -18.22 -7.56 -20.08
C GLU A 102 -17.51 -7.16 -21.37
N SER A 103 -17.77 -7.92 -22.45
CA SER A 103 -17.32 -7.59 -23.80
C SER A 103 -15.79 -7.45 -23.95
N VAL A 104 -15.03 -8.30 -23.26
CA VAL A 104 -13.57 -8.43 -23.43
C VAL A 104 -13.27 -9.43 -24.55
N SER A 105 -12.31 -9.09 -25.41
CA SER A 105 -11.77 -9.93 -26.48
C SER A 105 -10.29 -10.23 -26.26
N ASP A 106 -9.79 -11.28 -26.91
CA ASP A 106 -8.37 -11.60 -26.91
C ASP A 106 -7.55 -10.42 -27.46
N GLY A 107 -6.50 -10.05 -26.73
CA GLY A 107 -5.65 -8.89 -27.01
C GLY A 107 -6.13 -7.56 -26.44
N ASP A 108 -7.29 -7.53 -25.76
CA ASP A 108 -7.80 -6.32 -25.14
C ASP A 108 -7.02 -5.93 -23.88
N ARG A 109 -7.15 -4.65 -23.51
CA ARG A 109 -6.69 -4.09 -22.25
C ARG A 109 -7.88 -3.68 -21.40
N VAL A 110 -7.93 -4.19 -20.17
CA VAL A 110 -9.01 -3.93 -19.22
C VAL A 110 -8.50 -3.07 -18.08
N THR A 111 -9.18 -1.95 -17.82
CA THR A 111 -8.86 -1.08 -16.68
C THR A 111 -9.94 -1.22 -15.61
N VAL A 112 -9.56 -1.70 -14.43
CA VAL A 112 -10.42 -1.80 -13.25
C VAL A 112 -10.04 -0.71 -12.27
N ALA A 113 -10.98 0.15 -11.89
CA ALA A 113 -10.77 1.10 -10.79
C ALA A 113 -11.66 0.76 -9.60
N LEU A 114 -11.09 0.80 -8.40
CA LEU A 114 -11.74 0.57 -7.13
C LEU A 114 -11.63 1.81 -6.26
N GLU A 115 -12.70 2.16 -5.56
CA GLU A 115 -12.69 3.18 -4.52
C GLU A 115 -13.40 2.66 -3.27
N TYR A 116 -12.79 2.88 -2.11
CA TYR A 116 -13.36 2.49 -0.82
C TYR A 116 -12.77 3.32 0.32
N THR A 117 -13.43 3.27 1.47
CA THR A 117 -12.98 3.94 2.68
C THR A 117 -12.47 2.95 3.71
N VAL A 118 -11.44 3.35 4.45
CA VAL A 118 -10.87 2.60 5.58
C VAL A 118 -10.89 3.48 6.82
N GLN A 119 -11.67 3.06 7.81
CA GLN A 119 -11.71 3.67 9.13
C GLN A 119 -10.86 2.86 10.10
N GLY A 120 -10.08 3.53 10.93
CA GLY A 120 -9.09 2.88 11.78
C GLY A 120 -8.70 3.67 13.01
N ILE A 121 -7.52 3.37 13.52
CA ILE A 121 -6.95 4.04 14.69
C ILE A 121 -6.40 5.40 14.26
N ALA A 122 -6.74 6.46 14.99
CA ALA A 122 -6.20 7.80 14.75
C ALA A 122 -4.66 7.78 14.68
N ASN A 123 -4.09 8.56 13.75
CA ASN A 123 -2.64 8.69 13.54
C ASN A 123 -1.93 7.40 13.10
N LYS A 124 -2.69 6.37 12.69
CA LYS A 124 -2.19 5.13 12.13
C LYS A 124 -2.99 4.77 10.89
N LEU A 125 -2.36 4.92 9.73
CA LEU A 125 -2.87 4.33 8.51
C LEU A 125 -2.57 2.83 8.55
N LYS A 126 -3.59 2.00 8.38
CA LYS A 126 -3.44 0.60 8.01
C LYS A 126 -4.54 0.23 7.02
N ALA A 127 -4.29 0.54 5.75
CA ALA A 127 -5.25 0.33 4.68
C ALA A 127 -4.93 -0.98 3.96
N PRO A 128 -5.84 -1.96 3.95
CA PRO A 128 -5.70 -3.13 3.09
C PRO A 128 -5.84 -2.70 1.63
N ILE A 129 -5.12 -3.39 0.76
CA ILE A 129 -5.14 -3.15 -0.69
C ILE A 129 -5.66 -4.41 -1.35
N TRP A 130 -6.51 -4.24 -2.38
CA TRP A 130 -6.99 -5.36 -3.17
C TRP A 130 -5.85 -5.92 -4.02
N VAL A 131 -5.59 -7.21 -3.90
CA VAL A 131 -4.57 -7.93 -4.66
C VAL A 131 -5.27 -8.80 -5.69
N PRO A 132 -5.15 -8.51 -7.00
CA PRO A 132 -5.75 -9.35 -8.03
C PRO A 132 -5.13 -10.75 -8.02
N SER A 133 -5.91 -11.76 -8.44
CA SER A 133 -5.48 -13.15 -8.53
C SER A 133 -4.53 -13.43 -9.71
N PHE A 134 -4.44 -12.49 -10.65
CA PHE A 134 -3.58 -12.59 -11.83
C PHE A 134 -2.13 -12.18 -11.56
N GLU A 135 -1.20 -12.79 -12.27
CA GLU A 135 0.23 -12.51 -12.12
C GLU A 135 0.58 -11.09 -12.63
N THR A 136 1.61 -10.49 -12.06
CA THR A 136 2.17 -9.22 -12.56
C THR A 136 3.13 -9.48 -13.71
N ALA A 137 3.05 -8.69 -14.78
CA ALA A 137 3.93 -8.84 -15.94
C ALA A 137 5.40 -8.58 -15.58
N GLY A 138 6.25 -9.59 -15.75
CA GLY A 138 7.71 -9.45 -15.71
C GLY A 138 8.27 -9.04 -14.33
N THR A 139 9.38 -8.30 -14.35
CA THR A 139 10.10 -7.85 -13.14
C THR A 139 10.16 -6.33 -13.01
N ASP A 140 9.43 -5.62 -13.87
CA ASP A 140 9.45 -4.16 -13.93
C ASP A 140 8.62 -3.55 -12.79
N ARG A 141 9.01 -2.34 -12.37
CA ARG A 141 8.30 -1.59 -11.32
C ARG A 141 7.09 -0.91 -11.94
N ASN A 142 6.00 -1.66 -12.06
CA ASN A 142 4.78 -1.18 -12.71
C ASN A 142 3.67 -0.83 -11.71
N ILE A 143 3.99 -0.84 -10.42
CA ILE A 143 3.05 -0.54 -9.34
C ILE A 143 3.48 0.76 -8.67
N ASP A 144 2.75 1.82 -8.97
CA ASP A 144 2.91 3.15 -8.37
C ASP A 144 1.93 3.28 -7.21
N MET A 145 2.44 3.64 -6.02
CA MET A 145 1.59 3.92 -4.87
C MET A 145 1.97 5.24 -4.21
N THR A 146 0.95 6.06 -3.95
CA THR A 146 1.07 7.33 -3.25
C THR A 146 0.20 7.32 -1.99
N VAL A 147 0.77 7.74 -0.87
CA VAL A 147 0.03 8.00 0.37
C VAL A 147 0.16 9.48 0.71
N MET A 148 -0.97 10.16 0.81
CA MET A 148 -1.08 11.52 1.31
C MET A 148 -1.48 11.48 2.78
N LEU A 149 -0.68 12.08 3.65
CA LEU A 149 -0.94 12.20 5.07
C LEU A 149 -1.65 13.53 5.36
N PRO A 150 -2.38 13.65 6.49
CA PRO A 150 -2.99 14.90 6.90
C PRO A 150 -1.98 16.05 6.96
N GLU A 151 -2.44 17.27 6.65
CA GLU A 151 -1.58 18.45 6.67
C GLU A 151 -0.86 18.62 8.02
N GLY A 152 0.42 19.00 7.94
CA GLY A 152 1.26 19.20 9.13
C GLY A 152 1.71 17.91 9.81
N THR A 153 1.39 16.73 9.24
CA THR A 153 1.87 15.44 9.75
C THR A 153 3.01 14.85 8.93
N GLN A 154 3.79 13.97 9.55
CA GLN A 154 4.89 13.24 8.94
C GLN A 154 4.95 11.80 9.48
N VAL A 155 5.68 10.92 8.79
CA VAL A 155 5.87 9.53 9.22
C VAL A 155 6.65 9.46 10.54
N HIS A 156 6.07 8.79 11.54
CA HIS A 156 6.69 8.50 12.82
C HIS A 156 6.95 6.99 12.93
N GLY A 157 8.20 6.57 12.73
CA GLY A 157 8.61 5.17 12.88
C GLY A 157 8.60 4.39 11.57
N ALA A 158 8.20 3.12 11.64
CA ALA A 158 8.24 2.22 10.49
C ALA A 158 7.03 2.39 9.58
N SER A 159 7.27 2.28 8.27
CA SER A 159 6.24 2.12 7.25
C SER A 159 6.31 0.73 6.63
N PHE A 160 5.18 0.26 6.13
CA PHE A 160 5.12 -0.86 5.20
C PHE A 160 4.21 -0.50 4.02
N PRO A 161 4.62 -0.68 2.77
CA PRO A 161 5.98 -0.98 2.33
C PRO A 161 7.00 0.08 2.76
N LYS A 162 8.29 -0.12 2.45
CA LYS A 162 9.32 0.89 2.74
C LYS A 162 9.10 2.10 1.84
N VAL A 163 9.03 3.30 2.41
CA VAL A 163 8.93 4.55 1.63
C VAL A 163 10.19 4.72 0.77
N ASN A 164 10.01 4.99 -0.53
CA ASN A 164 11.11 5.28 -1.44
C ASN A 164 11.44 6.77 -1.47
N ALA A 165 10.42 7.62 -1.53
CA ALA A 165 10.55 9.06 -1.55
C ALA A 165 9.50 9.75 -0.68
N GLN A 166 9.87 10.89 -0.12
CA GLN A 166 8.98 11.78 0.64
C GLN A 166 9.02 13.17 0.01
N SER A 167 7.87 13.80 -0.15
CA SER A 167 7.74 15.16 -0.67
C SER A 167 6.76 15.97 0.19
N ASN A 168 6.61 17.26 -0.13
CA ASN A 168 5.70 18.19 0.56
C ASN A 168 5.92 18.28 2.09
N GLY A 169 7.18 18.27 2.54
CA GLY A 169 7.50 18.33 3.98
C GLY A 169 7.26 17.01 4.72
N GLY A 170 7.17 15.88 4.01
CA GLY A 170 7.00 14.55 4.59
C GLY A 170 5.56 14.04 4.61
N SER A 171 4.61 14.83 4.10
CA SER A 171 3.19 14.48 4.05
C SER A 171 2.81 13.65 2.82
N THR A 172 3.61 13.65 1.75
CA THR A 172 3.38 12.78 0.59
C THR A 172 4.46 11.70 0.55
N LEU A 173 4.03 10.44 0.56
CA LEU A 173 4.88 9.26 0.55
C LEU A 173 4.70 8.53 -0.77
N GLN A 174 5.81 8.24 -1.45
CA GLN A 174 5.81 7.50 -2.70
C GLN A 174 6.49 6.14 -2.50
N PHE A 175 5.87 5.11 -3.09
CA PHE A 175 6.34 3.75 -3.10
C PHE A 175 6.37 3.26 -4.56
N ASP A 176 7.54 2.78 -5.00
CA ASP A 176 7.67 2.10 -6.29
C ASP A 176 7.83 0.62 -6.00
N LEU A 177 6.86 -0.18 -6.43
CA LEU A 177 6.75 -1.59 -6.07
C LEU A 177 6.77 -2.47 -7.32
N VAL A 178 7.26 -3.70 -7.14
CA VAL A 178 7.23 -4.74 -8.18
C VAL A 178 5.93 -5.55 -8.10
N HIS A 179 5.33 -5.63 -6.90
CA HIS A 179 4.10 -6.36 -6.65
C HIS A 179 3.14 -5.51 -5.82
N VAL A 180 1.84 -5.70 -6.06
CA VAL A 180 0.79 -5.08 -5.25
C VAL A 180 0.90 -5.61 -3.81
N PRO A 181 1.12 -4.75 -2.81
CA PRO A 181 1.20 -5.19 -1.42
C PRO A 181 -0.21 -5.53 -0.92
N GLY A 182 -0.36 -6.49 -0.01
CA GLY A 182 -1.68 -6.79 0.57
C GLY A 182 -2.24 -5.68 1.48
N PHE A 183 -1.40 -4.77 1.95
CA PHE A 183 -1.78 -3.62 2.76
C PHE A 183 -0.66 -2.59 2.80
N VAL A 184 -1.01 -1.35 3.14
CA VAL A 184 -0.08 -0.31 3.58
C VAL A 184 -0.27 -0.03 5.06
N SER A 185 0.80 0.29 5.77
CA SER A 185 0.80 0.65 7.18
C SER A 185 1.77 1.79 7.44
N VAL A 186 1.28 2.89 8.00
CA VAL A 186 2.09 4.07 8.35
C VAL A 186 1.60 4.62 9.68
N THR A 187 2.51 4.83 10.63
CA THR A 187 2.21 5.67 11.81
C THR A 187 2.67 7.08 11.50
N TYR A 188 1.82 8.07 11.73
CA TYR A 188 2.11 9.48 11.44
C TYR A 188 1.71 10.38 12.61
N GLY A 189 2.14 11.64 12.59
CA GLY A 189 1.78 12.62 13.61
C GLY A 189 2.40 13.99 13.36
N ASP A 190 2.11 14.94 14.24
CA ASP A 190 2.49 16.36 14.06
C ASP A 190 3.99 16.57 13.78
N GLY A 191 4.27 17.36 12.75
CA GLY A 191 5.57 17.66 12.15
C GLY A 191 6.52 18.53 12.98
N ALA A 192 6.45 18.48 14.32
CA ALA A 192 7.45 19.10 15.21
C ALA A 192 8.33 18.08 15.95
N GLY A 193 8.13 16.77 15.73
CA GLY A 193 8.81 15.70 16.46
C GLY A 193 10.26 15.38 16.03
N SER A 194 10.75 15.92 14.91
CA SER A 194 12.06 15.56 14.35
C SER A 194 13.19 16.57 14.61
N PHE A 195 13.02 17.54 15.52
CA PHE A 195 14.16 18.34 15.99
C PHE A 195 14.98 17.63 17.08
N PHE A 196 14.42 16.62 17.73
CA PHE A 196 15.09 15.83 18.77
C PHE A 196 15.10 14.33 18.39
N THR A 197 15.75 13.98 17.28
CA THR A 197 16.22 12.60 17.11
C THR A 197 17.16 12.25 18.27
N ILE A 198 17.24 10.96 18.65
CA ILE A 198 18.16 10.49 19.70
C ILE A 198 19.60 10.97 19.41
N ASP A 199 19.97 11.05 18.14
CA ASP A 199 21.26 11.57 17.70
C ASP A 199 21.43 13.07 17.98
N THR A 200 20.38 13.89 17.82
CA THR A 200 20.41 15.31 18.19
C THR A 200 20.45 15.50 19.71
N ILE A 201 19.70 14.69 20.47
CA ILE A 201 19.76 14.70 21.95
C ILE A 201 21.17 14.30 22.40
N ALA A 202 21.74 13.24 21.85
CA ALA A 202 23.09 12.78 22.16
C ALA A 202 24.14 13.85 21.80
N THR A 203 23.95 14.56 20.68
CA THR A 203 24.82 15.66 20.26
C THR A 203 24.72 16.86 21.20
N ILE A 204 23.51 17.26 21.61
CA ILE A 204 23.32 18.37 22.57
C ILE A 204 23.90 18.00 23.94
N VAL A 205 23.66 16.79 24.43
CA VAL A 205 24.25 16.28 25.68
C VAL A 205 25.77 16.23 25.57
N GLY A 206 26.30 15.71 24.47
CA GLY A 206 27.73 15.66 24.20
C GLY A 206 28.38 17.05 24.18
N LEU A 207 27.80 18.01 23.46
CA LEU A 207 28.28 19.39 23.42
C LEU A 207 28.17 20.08 24.78
N THR A 208 27.12 19.82 25.55
CA THR A 208 26.95 20.35 26.91
C THR A 208 28.00 19.80 27.86
N LEU A 209 28.34 18.50 27.77
CA LEU A 209 29.41 17.88 28.56
C LEU A 209 30.78 18.45 28.20
N ILE A 210 31.08 18.61 26.91
CA ILE A 210 32.34 19.20 26.44
C ILE A 210 32.44 20.67 26.88
N GLY A 211 31.37 21.45 26.68
CA GLY A 211 31.30 22.85 27.12
C GLY A 211 31.42 23.01 28.63
N GLY A 212 30.78 22.13 29.41
CA GLY A 212 30.89 22.09 30.86
C GLY A 212 32.31 21.77 31.32
N PHE A 213 32.96 20.80 30.69
CA PHE A 213 34.34 20.43 31.00
C PHE A 213 35.33 21.55 30.66
N LEU A 214 35.21 22.15 29.48
CA LEU A 214 36.04 23.29 29.06
C LEU A 214 35.79 24.53 29.94
N GLY A 215 34.54 24.78 30.34
CA GLY A 215 34.17 25.87 31.24
C GLY A 215 34.77 25.69 32.64
N LEU A 216 34.68 24.47 33.22
CA LEU A 216 35.31 24.13 34.50
C LEU A 216 36.83 24.23 34.43
N TRP A 217 37.46 23.76 33.34
CA TRP A 217 38.90 23.87 33.13
C TRP A 217 39.35 25.34 33.03
N LEU A 218 38.63 26.17 32.28
CA LEU A 218 38.91 27.61 32.16
C LEU A 218 38.71 28.33 33.50
N ALA A 219 37.67 28.01 34.26
CA ALA A 219 37.43 28.59 35.58
C ALA A 219 38.49 28.17 36.61
N TYR A 220 38.97 26.93 36.53
CA TYR A 220 40.07 26.43 37.35
C TYR A 220 41.39 27.11 37.01
N THR A 221 41.76 27.17 35.73
CA THR A 221 43.01 27.81 35.26
C THR A 221 43.02 29.33 35.46
N ARG A 222 41.86 29.98 35.47
CA ARG A 222 41.71 31.41 35.81
C ARG A 222 41.57 31.67 37.31
N GLY A 223 41.64 30.65 38.16
CA GLY A 223 41.66 30.79 39.62
C GLY A 223 40.32 31.14 40.28
N LEU A 224 39.20 31.09 39.53
CA LEU A 224 37.86 31.45 40.03
C LEU A 224 37.29 30.40 41.01
N ILE A 225 37.76 29.15 40.94
CA ILE A 225 37.23 28.02 41.74
C ILE A 225 38.29 27.50 42.74
N GLY A 226 39.54 27.98 42.66
CA GLY A 226 40.69 27.32 43.30
C GLY A 226 41.45 28.07 44.41
N ASN A 227 41.11 29.30 44.78
CA ASN A 227 41.86 30.06 45.80
C ASN A 227 41.01 30.44 47.02
N ARG A 228 40.64 29.45 47.84
CA ARG A 228 40.59 29.64 49.30
C ARG A 228 41.85 29.02 49.87
N ARG A 229 42.96 29.77 49.86
CA ARG A 229 44.05 29.49 50.80
C ARG A 229 43.51 29.83 52.18
N GLU A 230 43.33 28.81 53.00
CA GLU A 230 43.29 28.96 54.44
C GLU A 230 44.59 29.65 54.89
N THR A 231 44.53 30.94 55.14
CA THR A 231 45.44 31.59 56.08
C THR A 231 44.73 31.63 57.42
N ASN A 232 44.79 30.51 58.13
CA ASN A 232 44.56 30.45 59.57
C ASN A 232 45.92 30.45 60.27
N VAL A 233 46.13 31.53 61.03
CA VAL A 233 46.80 31.61 62.34
C VAL A 233 48.23 31.05 62.48
N ALA A 234 49.19 31.97 62.58
CA ALA A 234 50.07 32.14 63.75
C ALA A 234 50.67 33.55 63.74
#